data_AF-A0A667Y490-F1
#
_entry.id   AF-A0A667Y490-F1
#
_cell.length_a   1.000
_cell.length_b   1.000
_cell.length_c   1.000
_cell.angle_alpha   90.00
_cell.angle_beta   90.00
_cell.angle_gamma   90.00
#
_symmetry.space_group_name_H-M   'P 1'
#
loop_
_entity.id
_entity.type
_entity.pdbx_description
1 polymer ?
#
loop_
_entity_poly.entity_id
_entity_poly.type
_entity_poly.pdbx_seq_one_letter_code
_entity_poly.pdbx_strand_id
1 'polypeptide(L)'
;MALHIHMLACAFGLGSWVAVNGLWVELPLIVNALPEGWELPSYLTVIIQLANLGPLLVTLMHKLCPGRLKERFVIYFILSIGVLSCLLLAFFWDRTTIVAGVPHRLSGFIPGLVALGQGVGMARCVNSSQTGNHTGYGKLHTEYLPPNFSTEFFFFFLTAMMCISLAAFCALNRLPRTFTLSTEDLVPDTVASVCSGLDNPALETDGEDVKSQAERSGHSKPLLAARTHSVYQLTFIYFLVVWVNAATNGLLPSVQTYSCMPYGNLAYHLSAALSSMANPVACIIAMFFPYRSLVFLGVLGLLGTGFGSYNMAMAALSPCPLLQHSAAGEAIIVLSWVLFTGSLTYVKVMVGVILRDRSHSALVWCGVAQQMGSLVGSVTMFPLVNVYQLFKSGDFCNTKCPL
;
A
#
# COMPACT_ATOMS: atom_id res chain seq x y z
N MET A 1 -32.65 -0.04 -5.36
CA MET A 1 -32.05 1.06 -4.55
C MET A 1 -30.67 0.69 -4.02
N ALA A 2 -30.54 0.00 -2.88
CA ALA A 2 -29.25 -0.22 -2.19
C ALA A 2 -28.10 -0.69 -3.10
N LEU A 3 -28.34 -1.68 -3.98
CA LEU A 3 -27.33 -2.17 -4.94
C LEU A 3 -26.71 -1.06 -5.81
N HIS A 4 -27.47 -0.05 -6.25
CA HIS A 4 -26.90 1.06 -7.03
C HIS A 4 -26.01 1.96 -6.18
N ILE A 5 -26.35 2.18 -4.90
CA ILE A 5 -25.53 2.95 -3.97
C ILE A 5 -24.22 2.20 -3.67
N HIS A 6 -24.29 0.88 -3.46
CA HIS A 6 -23.09 0.05 -3.30
C HIS A 6 -22.22 0.03 -4.58
N MET A 7 -22.82 -0.13 -5.77
CA MET A 7 -22.08 -0.07 -7.04
C MET A 7 -21.41 1.29 -7.27
N LEU A 8 -22.09 2.40 -6.94
CA LEU A 8 -21.50 3.74 -6.98
C LEU A 8 -20.37 3.91 -5.95
N ALA A 9 -20.53 3.39 -4.74
CA ALA A 9 -19.49 3.43 -3.71
C ALA A 9 -18.25 2.61 -4.13
N CYS A 10 -18.44 1.44 -4.74
CA CYS A 10 -17.36 0.65 -5.33
C CYS A 10 -16.68 1.42 -6.48
N ALA A 11 -17.44 1.98 -7.42
CA ALA A 11 -16.91 2.74 -8.55
C ALA A 11 -16.12 3.99 -8.13
N PHE A 12 -16.59 4.71 -7.10
CA PHE A 12 -15.83 5.77 -6.44
C PHE A 12 -14.53 5.21 -5.81
N GLY A 13 -14.64 4.13 -5.03
CA GLY A 13 -13.53 3.49 -4.33
C GLY A 13 -12.38 3.01 -5.23
N LEU A 14 -12.67 2.55 -6.45
CA LEU A 14 -11.64 2.13 -7.43
C LEU A 14 -10.55 3.19 -7.62
N GLY A 15 -10.94 4.47 -7.73
CA GLY A 15 -10.02 5.58 -7.97
C GLY A 15 -8.98 5.81 -6.86
N SER A 16 -9.22 5.32 -5.65
CA SER A 16 -8.37 5.60 -4.47
C SER A 16 -6.99 4.93 -4.52
N TRP A 17 -6.93 3.69 -5.02
CA TRP A 17 -5.71 2.88 -5.03
C TRP A 17 -5.35 2.31 -6.40
N VAL A 18 -6.22 2.41 -7.41
CA VAL A 18 -5.89 1.99 -8.79
C VAL A 18 -4.55 2.61 -9.17
N ALA A 19 -4.44 3.95 -9.10
CA ALA A 19 -3.30 4.76 -9.53
C ALA A 19 -1.93 4.25 -9.06
N VAL A 20 -1.86 3.73 -7.83
CA VAL A 20 -0.64 3.19 -7.23
C VAL A 20 -0.47 1.72 -7.56
N ASN A 21 -1.48 0.89 -7.30
CA ASN A 21 -1.38 -0.57 -7.25
C ASN A 21 -0.76 -1.20 -8.50
N GLY A 22 -1.05 -0.63 -9.67
CA GLY A 22 -0.56 -1.15 -10.92
C GLY A 22 0.63 -0.38 -11.50
N LEU A 23 1.02 0.78 -10.97
CA LEU A 23 2.34 1.32 -11.30
C LEU A 23 3.41 0.33 -10.82
N TRP A 24 3.15 -0.37 -9.71
CA TRP A 24 3.94 -1.52 -9.26
C TRP A 24 3.92 -2.73 -10.22
N VAL A 25 2.91 -2.85 -11.09
CA VAL A 25 2.78 -3.92 -12.11
C VAL A 25 3.51 -3.56 -13.41
N GLU A 26 3.48 -2.29 -13.83
CA GLU A 26 4.27 -1.80 -14.99
C GLU A 26 5.71 -1.45 -14.65
N LEU A 27 6.05 -1.41 -13.36
CA LEU A 27 7.38 -1.05 -12.86
C LEU A 27 8.54 -1.77 -13.58
N PRO A 28 8.47 -3.08 -13.92
CA PRO A 28 9.53 -3.77 -14.66
C PRO A 28 9.77 -3.21 -16.07
N LEU A 29 8.78 -2.57 -16.70
CA LEU A 29 8.93 -1.89 -17.99
C LEU A 29 9.55 -0.51 -17.82
N ILE A 30 8.98 0.25 -16.87
CA ILE A 30 9.32 1.66 -16.64
C ILE A 30 10.77 1.78 -16.12
N VAL A 31 11.20 0.89 -15.21
CA VAL A 31 12.57 0.79 -14.68
C VAL A 31 13.62 0.62 -15.80
N ASN A 32 13.33 -0.13 -16.85
CA ASN A 32 14.28 -0.39 -17.94
C ASN A 32 14.36 0.76 -18.96
N ALA A 33 13.43 1.72 -18.91
CA ALA A 33 13.38 2.84 -19.83
C ALA A 33 13.71 4.19 -19.17
N LEU A 34 13.48 4.34 -17.87
CA LEU A 34 13.71 5.58 -17.12
C LEU A 34 15.18 5.78 -16.71
N PRO A 35 15.69 7.03 -16.72
CA PRO A 35 17.03 7.35 -16.23
C PRO A 35 17.21 7.10 -14.72
N GLU A 36 16.13 7.13 -13.93
CA GLU A 36 16.11 6.73 -12.51
C GLU A 36 16.31 5.21 -12.32
N GLY A 37 16.14 4.41 -13.37
CA GLY A 37 16.45 3.00 -13.39
C GLY A 37 15.87 2.21 -12.21
N TRP A 38 16.77 1.51 -11.51
CA TRP A 38 16.46 0.55 -10.46
C TRP A 38 16.12 1.19 -9.11
N GLU A 39 16.45 2.46 -8.92
CA GLU A 39 16.14 3.24 -7.73
C GLU A 39 14.66 3.66 -7.66
N LEU A 40 14.00 3.76 -8.82
CA LEU A 40 12.62 4.20 -9.02
C LEU A 40 11.61 3.66 -7.98
N PRO A 41 11.60 2.36 -7.59
CA PRO A 41 10.69 1.85 -6.56
C PRO A 41 10.80 2.58 -5.21
N SER A 42 12.00 3.03 -4.84
CA SER A 42 12.25 3.73 -3.57
C SER A 42 11.80 5.20 -3.59
N TYR A 43 11.94 5.89 -4.74
CA TYR A 43 11.31 7.21 -4.94
C TYR A 43 9.79 7.07 -4.81
N LEU A 44 9.22 6.02 -5.42
CA LEU A 44 7.79 5.76 -5.40
C LEU A 44 7.28 5.45 -3.97
N THR A 45 7.93 4.59 -3.19
CA THR A 45 7.51 4.36 -1.79
C THR A 45 7.57 5.64 -0.96
N VAL A 46 8.62 6.47 -1.10
CA VAL A 46 8.68 7.76 -0.37
C VAL A 46 7.54 8.69 -0.77
N ILE A 47 7.29 8.89 -2.07
CA ILE A 47 6.23 9.81 -2.52
C ILE A 47 4.84 9.30 -2.10
N ILE A 48 4.57 7.99 -2.24
CA ILE A 48 3.33 7.36 -1.77
C ILE A 48 3.18 7.54 -0.26
N GLN A 49 4.25 7.41 0.53
CA GLN A 49 4.16 7.56 1.98
C GLN A 49 4.08 9.01 2.47
N LEU A 50 4.61 9.98 1.72
CA LEU A 50 4.37 11.40 1.96
C LEU A 50 2.92 11.80 1.60
N ALA A 51 2.38 11.31 0.48
CA ALA A 51 0.98 11.53 0.11
C ALA A 51 0.00 10.96 1.16
N ASN A 52 0.37 9.83 1.78
CA ASN A 52 -0.36 9.21 2.89
C ASN A 52 -0.42 10.05 4.19
N LEU A 53 0.33 11.16 4.30
CA LEU A 53 0.14 12.15 5.36
C LEU A 53 -1.09 13.04 5.15
N GLY A 54 -1.57 13.19 3.91
CA GLY A 54 -2.74 14.01 3.56
C GLY A 54 -3.99 13.70 4.40
N PRO A 55 -4.43 12.43 4.51
CA PRO A 55 -5.54 12.04 5.39
C PRO A 55 -5.33 12.38 6.87
N LEU A 56 -4.10 12.32 7.38
CA LEU A 56 -3.78 12.70 8.75
C LEU A 56 -3.90 14.22 8.95
N LEU A 57 -3.42 15.02 7.98
CA LEU A 57 -3.58 16.47 7.98
C LEU A 57 -5.06 16.89 7.91
N VAL A 58 -5.87 16.21 7.09
CA VAL A 58 -7.33 16.41 7.03
C VAL A 58 -8.00 16.06 8.37
N THR A 59 -7.59 14.99 9.03
CA THR A 59 -8.11 14.59 10.35
C THR A 59 -7.73 15.59 11.43
N LEU A 60 -6.46 16.02 11.46
CA LEU A 60 -5.95 17.02 12.40
C LEU A 60 -6.63 18.38 12.20
N MET A 61 -6.84 18.80 10.94
CA MET A 61 -7.54 20.04 10.61
C MET A 61 -9.01 20.03 11.06
N HIS A 62 -9.72 18.91 10.97
CA HIS A 62 -11.07 18.81 11.56
C HIS A 62 -11.06 18.94 13.09
N LYS A 63 -10.03 18.43 13.76
CA LYS A 63 -9.86 18.55 15.22
C LYS A 63 -9.49 19.98 15.67
N LEU A 64 -8.67 20.69 14.88
CA LEU A 64 -8.20 22.05 15.21
C LEU A 64 -9.12 23.17 14.69
N CYS A 65 -9.88 22.93 13.61
CA CYS A 65 -10.69 23.91 12.92
C CYS A 65 -12.03 23.29 12.43
N PRO A 66 -12.91 22.85 13.35
CA PRO A 66 -14.17 22.19 13.00
C PRO A 66 -15.02 23.07 12.05
N GLY A 67 -15.64 22.43 11.06
CA GLY A 67 -16.51 23.08 10.08
C GLY A 67 -15.82 23.93 8.99
N ARG A 68 -14.51 24.23 9.09
CA ARG A 68 -13.82 25.00 8.04
C ARG A 68 -13.54 24.19 6.78
N LEU A 69 -13.19 22.91 6.91
CA LEU A 69 -13.03 22.02 5.76
C LEU A 69 -14.38 21.47 5.32
N LYS A 70 -14.65 21.53 4.01
CA LYS A 70 -15.82 20.90 3.39
C LYS A 70 -15.35 19.70 2.58
N GLU A 71 -15.36 18.51 3.18
CA GLU A 71 -14.85 17.24 2.61
C GLU A 71 -15.21 17.04 1.14
N ARG A 72 -16.45 17.34 0.75
CA ARG A 72 -16.93 17.23 -0.64
C ARG A 72 -16.06 17.99 -1.65
N PHE A 73 -15.61 19.20 -1.32
CA PHE A 73 -14.72 19.99 -2.18
C PHE A 73 -13.30 19.41 -2.21
N VAL A 74 -12.83 18.83 -1.11
CA VAL A 74 -11.51 18.18 -1.03
C VAL A 74 -11.48 16.93 -1.92
N ILE A 75 -12.52 16.11 -1.87
CA ILE A 75 -12.63 14.91 -2.72
C ILE A 75 -12.74 15.31 -4.20
N TYR A 76 -13.55 16.32 -4.56
CA TYR A 76 -13.58 16.83 -5.94
C TYR A 76 -12.24 17.38 -6.42
N PHE A 77 -11.48 18.06 -5.55
CA PHE A 77 -10.15 18.59 -5.86
C PHE A 77 -9.14 17.46 -6.10
N ILE A 78 -9.07 16.47 -5.21
CA ILE A 78 -8.17 15.32 -5.34
C ILE A 78 -8.50 14.48 -6.59
N LEU A 79 -9.77 14.20 -6.84
CA LEU A 79 -10.18 13.44 -8.04
C LEU A 79 -9.93 14.21 -9.34
N SER A 80 -10.19 15.53 -9.36
CA SER A 80 -9.89 16.37 -10.53
C SER A 80 -8.40 16.42 -10.84
N ILE A 81 -7.54 16.52 -9.80
CA ILE A 81 -6.08 16.42 -9.96
C ILE A 81 -5.69 15.03 -10.49
N GLY A 82 -6.25 13.95 -9.93
CA GLY A 82 -5.99 12.59 -10.40
C GLY A 82 -6.33 12.38 -11.88
N VAL A 83 -7.52 12.84 -12.32
CA VAL A 83 -7.93 12.81 -13.74
C VAL A 83 -6.98 13.63 -14.61
N LEU A 84 -6.61 14.84 -14.19
CA LEU A 84 -5.70 15.72 -14.93
C LEU A 84 -4.30 15.10 -15.05
N SER A 85 -3.78 14.49 -13.98
CA SER A 85 -2.51 13.77 -13.99
C SER A 85 -2.54 12.56 -14.94
N CYS A 86 -3.57 11.70 -14.89
CA CYS A 86 -3.74 10.61 -15.85
C CYS A 86 -3.72 11.11 -17.30
N LEU A 87 -4.48 12.18 -17.58
CA LEU A 87 -4.63 12.74 -18.92
C LEU A 87 -3.34 13.38 -19.44
N LEU A 88 -2.61 14.11 -18.59
CA LEU A 88 -1.30 14.67 -18.94
C LEU A 88 -0.28 13.56 -19.20
N LEU A 89 -0.25 12.50 -18.38
CA LEU A 89 0.62 11.35 -18.61
C LEU A 89 0.36 10.72 -19.99
N ALA A 90 -0.90 10.55 -20.39
CA ALA A 90 -1.25 9.99 -21.71
C ALA A 90 -0.67 10.77 -22.91
N PHE A 91 -0.41 12.08 -22.77
CA PHE A 91 0.19 12.91 -23.84
C PHE A 91 1.68 13.22 -23.64
N PHE A 92 2.20 13.15 -22.42
CA PHE A 92 3.55 13.62 -22.08
C PHE A 92 4.50 12.52 -21.53
N TRP A 93 4.09 11.25 -21.50
CA TRP A 93 4.91 10.13 -20.99
C TRP A 93 6.32 10.04 -21.62
N ASP A 94 6.41 10.24 -22.94
CA ASP A 94 7.67 10.19 -23.71
C ASP A 94 8.54 11.47 -23.58
N ARG A 95 8.06 12.50 -22.86
CA ARG A 95 8.82 13.76 -22.70
C ARG A 95 9.76 13.72 -21.50
N THR A 96 11.04 13.93 -21.80
CA THR A 96 12.09 14.21 -20.82
C THR A 96 12.04 15.68 -20.35
N THR A 97 12.27 15.89 -19.06
CA THR A 97 12.38 17.22 -18.43
C THR A 97 13.56 17.20 -17.46
N ILE A 98 14.46 18.17 -17.57
CA ILE A 98 15.61 18.28 -16.68
C ILE A 98 15.16 18.91 -15.36
N VAL A 99 15.35 18.20 -14.25
CA VAL A 99 15.09 18.69 -12.89
C VAL A 99 16.38 18.59 -12.09
N ALA A 100 16.76 19.65 -11.37
CA ALA A 100 18.01 19.72 -10.60
C ALA A 100 19.31 19.38 -11.39
N GLY A 101 19.28 19.48 -12.72
CA GLY A 101 20.42 19.13 -13.61
C GLY A 101 20.44 17.68 -14.10
N VAL A 102 19.55 16.82 -13.59
CA VAL A 102 19.38 15.42 -14.02
C VAL A 102 18.22 15.34 -15.03
N PRO A 103 18.34 14.60 -16.15
CA PRO A 103 17.20 14.32 -17.00
C PRO A 103 16.26 13.33 -16.29
N HIS A 104 15.03 13.74 -16.05
CA HIS A 104 13.93 12.88 -15.59
C HIS A 104 12.92 12.72 -16.74
N ARG A 105 12.02 11.72 -16.69
CA ARG A 105 10.79 11.74 -17.52
C ARG A 105 9.58 12.06 -16.67
N LEU A 106 8.58 12.67 -17.30
CA LEU A 106 7.29 12.96 -16.66
C LEU A 106 6.47 11.70 -16.28
N SER A 107 6.81 10.53 -16.82
CA SER A 107 6.05 9.26 -16.73
C SER A 107 6.12 8.53 -15.37
N GLY A 108 6.39 9.23 -14.26
CA GLY A 108 6.65 8.60 -12.95
C GLY A 108 5.43 8.01 -12.21
N PHE A 109 4.26 7.85 -12.84
CA PHE A 109 3.03 7.41 -12.18
C PHE A 109 2.07 6.61 -13.11
N ILE A 110 1.17 5.80 -12.50
CA ILE A 110 -0.15 5.28 -13.00
C ILE A 110 -0.16 3.82 -13.62
N PRO A 111 -1.29 3.03 -13.55
CA PRO A 111 -1.31 1.54 -13.34
C PRO A 111 -2.11 0.66 -14.36
N GLY A 112 -2.13 -0.66 -14.52
CA GLY A 112 -1.30 -1.81 -14.16
C GLY A 112 -2.16 -3.05 -13.89
N LEU A 113 -2.77 -3.57 -14.96
CA LEU A 113 -3.60 -4.80 -15.03
C LEU A 113 -3.59 -5.36 -16.47
N VAL A 114 -3.59 -4.46 -17.45
CA VAL A 114 -3.61 -4.77 -18.89
C VAL A 114 -2.32 -5.48 -19.36
N ALA A 115 -1.15 -5.15 -18.82
CA ALA A 115 0.13 -5.78 -19.23
C ALA A 115 0.18 -7.30 -19.03
N LEU A 116 -0.54 -7.84 -18.04
CA LEU A 116 -0.55 -9.28 -17.77
C LEU A 116 -1.26 -10.08 -18.87
N GLY A 117 -2.18 -9.46 -19.60
CA GLY A 117 -2.79 -10.05 -20.81
C GLY A 117 -1.95 -9.84 -22.08
N GLN A 118 -0.82 -9.13 -22.02
CA GLN A 118 -0.09 -8.64 -23.19
C GLN A 118 1.34 -9.17 -23.33
N GLY A 119 1.85 -9.95 -22.36
CA GLY A 119 3.18 -10.59 -22.46
C GLY A 119 4.35 -9.60 -22.52
N VAL A 120 4.22 -8.48 -21.81
CA VAL A 120 5.14 -7.34 -21.90
C VAL A 120 6.42 -7.59 -21.10
N GLY A 121 7.53 -6.93 -21.47
CA GLY A 121 8.80 -6.96 -20.72
C GLY A 121 9.77 -8.07 -21.13
N MET A 122 9.49 -8.79 -22.21
CA MET A 122 10.40 -9.79 -22.78
C MET A 122 11.66 -9.12 -23.35
N ALA A 123 12.77 -9.19 -22.60
CA ALA A 123 14.09 -8.88 -23.14
C ALA A 123 14.71 -10.14 -23.75
N ARG A 124 15.45 -9.98 -24.85
CA ARG A 124 16.24 -11.03 -25.49
C ARG A 124 17.72 -10.69 -25.39
N CYS A 125 18.52 -11.61 -24.86
CA CYS A 125 19.97 -11.49 -24.94
C CYS A 125 20.42 -11.82 -26.37
N VAL A 126 21.08 -10.86 -27.02
CA VAL A 126 21.65 -11.03 -28.37
C VAL A 126 23.17 -10.89 -28.29
N ASN A 127 23.89 -11.83 -28.93
CA ASN A 127 25.34 -11.80 -29.00
C ASN A 127 25.80 -10.64 -29.88
N SER A 128 26.34 -9.57 -29.30
CA SER A 128 26.97 -8.50 -30.07
C SER A 128 28.36 -8.96 -30.53
N SER A 129 28.45 -9.49 -31.74
CA SER A 129 29.73 -9.80 -32.40
C SER A 129 30.33 -8.51 -32.97
N GLN A 130 31.13 -7.80 -32.17
CA GLN A 130 31.95 -6.71 -32.70
C GLN A 130 32.97 -7.28 -33.69
N THR A 131 32.83 -6.96 -34.97
CA THR A 131 33.78 -7.29 -36.05
C THR A 131 35.01 -6.38 -36.02
N GLY A 132 35.66 -6.31 -34.86
CA GLY A 132 37.02 -5.79 -34.67
C GLY A 132 38.01 -6.94 -34.56
N ASN A 133 39.24 -6.75 -35.05
CA ASN A 133 40.15 -7.86 -35.37
C ASN A 133 40.93 -8.45 -34.16
N HIS A 134 40.27 -8.56 -33.00
CA HIS A 134 40.77 -9.21 -31.79
C HIS A 134 39.70 -10.15 -31.21
N THR A 135 40.13 -11.21 -30.52
CA THR A 135 39.24 -12.23 -29.93
C THR A 135 38.44 -11.70 -28.73
N GLY A 136 37.46 -10.85 -29.01
CA GLY A 136 36.58 -10.27 -28.00
C GLY A 136 35.57 -11.29 -27.48
N TYR A 137 35.49 -11.43 -26.16
CA TYR A 137 34.38 -12.11 -25.49
C TYR A 137 33.07 -11.45 -25.92
N GLY A 138 32.17 -12.21 -26.53
CA GLY A 138 30.89 -11.68 -27.02
C GLY A 138 30.08 -11.06 -25.89
N LYS A 139 30.01 -9.72 -25.85
CA LYS A 139 29.22 -9.00 -24.85
C LYS A 139 27.75 -9.12 -25.27
N LEU A 140 27.00 -9.98 -24.57
CA LEU A 140 25.56 -10.07 -24.78
C LEU A 140 24.92 -8.72 -24.44
N HIS A 141 24.06 -8.24 -25.33
CA HIS A 141 23.30 -7.01 -25.13
C HIS A 141 21.82 -7.31 -24.94
N THR A 142 21.15 -6.46 -24.15
CA THR A 142 19.75 -6.56 -23.78
C THR A 142 18.89 -5.88 -24.85
N GLU A 143 18.31 -6.66 -25.76
CA GLU A 143 17.35 -6.13 -26.73
C GLU A 143 15.92 -6.32 -26.17
N TYR A 144 15.24 -5.21 -25.84
CA TYR A 144 13.88 -5.25 -25.33
C TYR A 144 12.88 -5.40 -26.47
N LEU A 145 12.05 -6.44 -26.46
CA LEU A 145 10.95 -6.54 -27.42
C LEU A 145 9.92 -5.44 -27.14
N PRO A 146 9.35 -4.80 -28.19
CA PRO A 146 8.34 -3.78 -28.01
C PRO A 146 7.07 -4.36 -27.34
N PRO A 147 6.33 -3.55 -26.56
CA PRO A 147 5.07 -3.99 -26.00
C PRO A 147 4.03 -4.22 -27.11
N ASN A 148 3.13 -5.20 -26.92
CA ASN A 148 2.06 -5.48 -27.88
C ASN A 148 1.06 -4.32 -28.05
N PHE A 149 1.04 -3.34 -27.13
CA PHE A 149 0.27 -2.10 -27.21
C PHE A 149 1.08 -0.92 -26.66
N SER A 150 0.83 0.29 -27.18
CA SER A 150 1.45 1.53 -26.66
C SER A 150 1.01 1.82 -25.21
N THR A 151 1.94 2.32 -24.39
CA THR A 151 1.73 2.81 -23.02
C THR A 151 0.66 3.93 -22.94
N GLU A 152 0.34 4.56 -24.06
CA GLU A 152 -0.70 5.59 -24.19
C GLU A 152 -2.11 5.02 -23.98
N PHE A 153 -2.43 3.88 -24.59
CA PHE A 153 -3.76 3.22 -24.44
C PHE A 153 -4.05 2.91 -22.97
N PHE A 154 -3.00 2.53 -22.26
CA PHE A 154 -2.98 2.30 -20.83
C PHE A 154 -3.31 3.60 -20.07
N PHE A 155 -2.57 4.69 -20.26
CA PHE A 155 -2.89 5.97 -19.61
C PHE A 155 -4.30 6.51 -19.94
N PHE A 156 -4.82 6.26 -21.14
CA PHE A 156 -6.21 6.57 -21.50
C PHE A 156 -7.24 5.72 -20.75
N PHE A 157 -7.03 4.41 -20.61
CA PHE A 157 -7.87 3.53 -19.78
C PHE A 157 -7.98 4.03 -18.33
N LEU A 158 -6.94 4.70 -17.84
CA LEU A 158 -6.79 5.09 -16.44
C LEU A 158 -7.32 6.49 -16.15
N THR A 159 -7.20 7.36 -17.14
CA THR A 159 -8.03 8.56 -17.23
C THR A 159 -9.52 8.16 -17.20
N ALA A 160 -9.93 7.14 -17.95
CA ALA A 160 -11.32 6.66 -17.94
C ALA A 160 -11.74 6.09 -16.56
N MET A 161 -10.92 5.27 -15.90
CA MET A 161 -11.23 4.78 -14.54
C MET A 161 -11.33 5.91 -13.50
N MET A 162 -10.47 6.93 -13.56
CA MET A 162 -10.56 8.09 -12.68
C MET A 162 -11.79 8.96 -12.98
N CYS A 163 -12.14 9.13 -14.27
CA CYS A 163 -13.39 9.78 -14.67
C CYS A 163 -14.64 9.03 -14.18
N ILE A 164 -14.62 7.68 -14.15
CA ILE A 164 -15.70 6.86 -13.59
C ILE A 164 -15.80 7.08 -12.07
N SER A 165 -14.68 7.13 -11.33
CA SER A 165 -14.68 7.45 -9.88
C SER A 165 -15.24 8.85 -9.61
N LEU A 166 -14.85 9.86 -10.40
CA LEU A 166 -15.38 11.22 -10.32
C LEU A 166 -16.88 11.30 -10.67
N ALA A 167 -17.32 10.60 -11.71
CA ALA A 167 -18.73 10.52 -12.08
C ALA A 167 -19.57 9.81 -11.00
N ALA A 168 -19.04 8.76 -10.37
CA ALA A 168 -19.68 8.07 -9.26
C ALA A 168 -19.80 8.98 -8.03
N PHE A 169 -18.75 9.75 -7.68
CA PHE A 169 -18.81 10.73 -6.60
C PHE A 169 -19.80 11.88 -6.91
N CYS A 170 -19.85 12.36 -8.16
CA CYS A 170 -20.88 13.30 -8.62
C CYS A 170 -22.30 12.75 -8.41
N ALA A 171 -22.55 11.48 -8.77
CA ALA A 171 -23.86 10.85 -8.60
C ALA A 171 -24.23 10.65 -7.12
N LEU A 172 -23.29 10.19 -6.28
CA LEU A 172 -23.48 10.06 -4.83
C LEU A 172 -23.81 11.40 -4.16
N ASN A 173 -23.24 12.51 -4.61
CA ASN A 173 -23.55 13.85 -4.11
C ASN A 173 -24.88 14.45 -4.63
N ARG A 174 -25.44 13.90 -5.72
CA ARG A 174 -26.73 14.32 -6.30
C ARG A 174 -27.91 13.47 -5.85
N LEU A 175 -27.68 12.30 -5.27
CA LEU A 175 -28.71 11.48 -4.64
C LEU A 175 -29.33 12.25 -3.44
N PRO A 176 -30.67 12.28 -3.30
CA PRO A 176 -31.32 12.99 -2.21
C PRO A 176 -30.88 12.49 -0.81
N ARG A 177 -30.66 13.43 0.12
CA ARG A 177 -30.35 13.15 1.53
C ARG A 177 -31.49 12.46 2.31
N THR A 178 -32.63 12.23 1.67
CA THR A 178 -33.80 11.51 2.22
C THR A 178 -33.56 10.02 2.45
N PHE A 179 -32.46 9.46 1.94
CA PHE A 179 -31.94 8.18 2.42
C PHE A 179 -31.26 8.41 3.78
N THR A 180 -32.07 8.43 4.84
CA THR A 180 -31.57 8.17 6.20
C THR A 180 -30.75 6.88 6.16
N LEU A 181 -29.51 6.99 6.63
CA LEU A 181 -28.49 5.98 6.43
C LEU A 181 -28.83 4.79 7.33
N SER A 182 -28.75 3.57 6.80
CA SER A 182 -29.00 2.34 7.59
C SER A 182 -27.87 2.15 8.62
N THR A 183 -28.05 2.85 9.73
CA THR A 183 -27.11 3.00 10.85
C THR A 183 -27.83 2.98 12.19
N GLU A 184 -29.09 3.44 12.25
CA GLU A 184 -29.93 3.39 13.46
C GLU A 184 -30.13 1.94 13.98
N ASP A 185 -30.08 0.93 13.10
CA ASP A 185 -30.11 -0.51 13.45
C ASP A 185 -28.71 -1.18 13.56
N LEU A 186 -27.61 -0.43 13.38
CA LEU A 186 -26.24 -0.96 13.44
C LEU A 186 -25.34 -0.27 14.48
N VAL A 187 -25.79 0.83 15.06
CA VAL A 187 -25.18 1.49 16.23
C VAL A 187 -26.30 1.82 17.22
N PRO A 188 -26.44 1.08 18.33
CA PRO A 188 -27.31 1.49 19.43
C PRO A 188 -26.87 2.87 19.94
N ASP A 189 -27.83 3.78 20.12
CA ASP A 189 -27.54 5.19 20.41
C ASP A 189 -26.62 5.38 21.63
N THR A 190 -25.44 5.94 21.38
CA THR A 190 -24.70 6.72 22.37
C THR A 190 -23.94 7.84 21.64
N VAL A 191 -24.68 8.71 20.95
CA VAL A 191 -24.19 10.03 20.53
C VAL A 191 -24.08 10.94 21.77
N ALA A 192 -23.20 10.55 22.69
CA ALA A 192 -22.81 11.37 23.83
C ALA A 192 -21.94 12.52 23.32
N SER A 193 -22.47 13.73 23.47
CA SER A 193 -21.84 15.00 23.08
C SER A 193 -20.38 15.11 23.52
N VAL A 194 -19.50 15.61 22.64
CA VAL A 194 -18.09 15.91 22.95
C VAL A 194 -17.97 17.27 23.68
N CYS A 195 -18.94 17.60 24.53
CA CYS A 195 -19.07 18.90 25.21
C CYS A 195 -19.54 18.78 26.67
N SER A 196 -18.95 17.85 27.43
CA SER A 196 -18.91 17.88 28.91
C SER A 196 -17.82 16.92 29.41
N GLY A 197 -16.69 17.44 29.90
CA GLY A 197 -15.57 16.58 30.30
C GLY A 197 -14.22 17.22 30.61
N LEU A 198 -14.07 18.55 30.46
CA LEU A 198 -12.97 19.31 31.05
C LEU A 198 -13.52 20.57 31.71
N ASP A 199 -13.77 20.47 33.01
CA ASP A 199 -13.70 21.58 33.95
C ASP A 199 -12.88 21.11 35.17
N ASN A 200 -12.25 22.05 35.88
CA ASN A 200 -11.03 21.77 36.65
C ASN A 200 -11.27 21.11 38.02
N PRO A 201 -10.33 20.26 38.50
CA PRO A 201 -10.35 19.73 39.86
C PRO A 201 -9.79 20.76 40.87
N ALA A 202 -10.62 21.63 41.41
CA ALA A 202 -10.30 22.46 42.58
C ALA A 202 -11.53 23.06 43.28
N LEU A 203 -12.03 22.41 44.33
CA LEU A 203 -12.26 22.97 45.68
C LEU A 203 -12.88 21.90 46.60
N GLU A 204 -12.44 21.85 47.86
CA GLU A 204 -13.09 21.11 48.95
C GLU A 204 -13.96 22.08 49.77
N THR A 205 -15.19 21.70 50.14
CA THR A 205 -15.82 22.09 51.42
C THR A 205 -17.02 21.19 51.73
N ASP A 206 -17.41 21.14 53.01
CA ASP A 206 -18.26 20.12 53.63
C ASP A 206 -19.76 20.09 53.20
N GLY A 207 -20.41 18.96 53.49
CA GLY A 207 -21.86 18.79 53.46
C GLY A 207 -22.29 17.41 53.97
N GLU A 208 -23.01 17.34 55.08
CA GLU A 208 -23.36 16.09 55.77
C GLU A 208 -24.66 15.42 55.26
N ASP A 209 -24.72 14.10 55.51
CA ASP A 209 -25.89 13.23 55.75
C ASP A 209 -27.02 13.10 54.70
N VAL A 210 -27.32 11.83 54.35
CA VAL A 210 -28.57 11.13 54.77
C VAL A 210 -28.53 9.67 54.28
N LYS A 211 -28.91 8.74 55.15
CA LYS A 211 -29.08 7.31 54.80
C LYS A 211 -30.46 6.99 54.26
N SER A 212 -30.53 6.11 53.26
CA SER A 212 -31.70 5.24 53.04
C SER A 212 -31.30 3.89 52.41
N GLN A 213 -31.51 2.79 53.13
CA GLN A 213 -31.50 1.44 52.55
C GLN A 213 -32.92 1.05 52.12
N ALA A 214 -33.07 0.52 50.92
CA ALA A 214 -34.21 -0.30 50.51
C ALA A 214 -33.70 -1.34 49.49
N GLU A 215 -34.15 -2.60 49.62
CA GLU A 215 -33.63 -3.71 48.81
C GLU A 215 -34.43 -3.99 47.53
N ARG A 216 -33.87 -4.87 46.68
CA ARG A 216 -34.54 -5.68 45.64
C ARG A 216 -35.25 -4.94 44.49
N SER A 217 -34.64 -5.03 43.30
CA SER A 217 -34.94 -6.18 42.43
C SER A 217 -33.85 -6.34 41.35
N GLY A 218 -33.70 -7.54 40.80
CA GLY A 218 -32.63 -7.87 39.85
C GLY A 218 -33.02 -7.67 38.39
N HIS A 219 -32.21 -6.92 37.63
CA HIS A 219 -32.21 -7.02 36.17
C HIS A 219 -30.80 -6.79 35.59
N SER A 220 -29.89 -7.73 35.89
CA SER A 220 -28.53 -7.77 35.37
C SER A 220 -28.53 -8.06 33.87
N LYS A 221 -28.70 -7.02 33.04
CA LYS A 221 -28.44 -7.12 31.60
C LYS A 221 -26.97 -7.55 31.39
N PRO A 222 -26.68 -8.60 30.61
CA PRO A 222 -25.32 -8.99 30.29
C PRO A 222 -24.73 -8.00 29.27
N LEU A 223 -24.36 -6.81 29.75
CA LEU A 223 -23.74 -5.77 28.93
C LEU A 223 -22.39 -6.30 28.42
N LEU A 224 -22.30 -6.43 27.10
CA LEU A 224 -21.29 -7.22 26.38
C LEU A 224 -19.90 -7.02 26.96
N ALA A 225 -19.31 -8.07 27.53
CA ALA A 225 -18.07 -7.98 28.30
C ALA A 225 -16.92 -7.40 27.46
N ALA A 226 -16.63 -6.11 27.66
CA ALA A 226 -15.64 -5.37 26.89
C ALA A 226 -14.24 -5.97 27.12
N ARG A 227 -13.78 -6.79 26.18
CA ARG A 227 -12.61 -7.68 26.36
C ARG A 227 -11.32 -6.88 26.60
N THR A 228 -10.99 -6.64 27.85
CA THR A 228 -9.85 -5.81 28.26
C THR A 228 -8.52 -6.51 27.99
N HIS A 229 -8.01 -6.36 26.76
CA HIS A 229 -6.60 -6.66 26.46
C HIS A 229 -5.70 -5.90 27.43
N SER A 230 -4.76 -6.62 28.05
CA SER A 230 -3.72 -6.05 28.92
C SER A 230 -2.85 -5.05 28.15
N VAL A 231 -2.21 -4.11 28.85
CA VAL A 231 -1.34 -3.09 28.24
C VAL A 231 -0.29 -3.72 27.33
N TYR A 232 0.37 -4.80 27.77
CA TYR A 232 1.32 -5.57 26.98
C TYR A 232 0.73 -6.11 25.66
N GLN A 233 -0.52 -6.58 25.68
CA GLN A 233 -1.21 -7.05 24.47
C GLN A 233 -1.53 -5.88 23.53
N LEU A 234 -1.95 -4.73 24.06
CA LEU A 234 -2.22 -3.54 23.25
C LEU A 234 -0.94 -2.97 22.61
N THR A 235 0.16 -2.89 23.36
CA THR A 235 1.48 -2.50 22.85
C THR A 235 1.97 -3.47 21.78
N PHE A 236 1.81 -4.78 21.98
CA PHE A 236 2.14 -5.79 20.96
C PHE A 236 1.30 -5.63 19.68
N ILE A 237 0.00 -5.35 19.82
CA ILE A 237 -0.88 -5.10 18.66
C ILE A 237 -0.41 -3.86 17.88
N TYR A 238 -0.10 -2.74 18.54
CA TYR A 238 0.41 -1.55 17.84
C TYR A 238 1.81 -1.76 17.26
N PHE A 239 2.69 -2.51 17.91
CA PHE A 239 3.97 -2.92 17.34
C PHE A 239 3.78 -3.71 16.05
N LEU A 240 2.83 -4.66 16.01
CA LEU A 240 2.47 -5.35 14.76
C LEU A 240 1.93 -4.39 13.69
N VAL A 241 1.09 -3.39 14.02
CA VAL A 241 0.64 -2.39 13.04
C VAL A 241 1.83 -1.67 12.40
N VAL A 242 2.75 -1.17 13.22
CA VAL A 242 3.92 -0.41 12.77
C VAL A 242 4.85 -1.30 11.94
N TRP A 243 5.21 -2.48 12.45
CA TRP A 243 6.12 -3.41 11.78
C TRP A 243 5.57 -3.91 10.44
N VAL A 244 4.33 -4.39 10.42
CA VAL A 244 3.71 -4.94 9.20
C VAL A 244 3.63 -3.88 8.12
N ASN A 245 3.22 -2.65 8.46
CA ASN A 245 3.12 -1.58 7.47
C ASN A 245 4.49 -1.01 7.04
N ALA A 246 5.49 -1.00 7.92
CA ALA A 246 6.87 -0.73 7.53
C ALA A 246 7.35 -1.76 6.49
N ALA A 247 7.15 -3.06 6.77
CA ALA A 247 7.54 -4.14 5.89
C ALA A 247 6.83 -4.07 4.52
N THR A 248 5.49 -4.04 4.49
CA THR A 248 4.71 -4.19 3.25
C THR A 248 4.65 -2.95 2.38
N ASN A 249 4.78 -1.75 2.95
CA ASN A 249 4.53 -0.50 2.21
C ASN A 249 5.81 0.35 2.01
N GLY A 250 6.86 0.12 2.82
CA GLY A 250 8.09 0.92 2.80
C GLY A 250 9.35 0.09 2.52
N LEU A 251 9.64 -0.90 3.38
CA LEU A 251 10.90 -1.64 3.34
C LEU A 251 11.04 -2.49 2.07
N LEU A 252 10.13 -3.46 1.88
CA LEU A 252 10.30 -4.45 0.81
C LEU A 252 10.02 -3.91 -0.59
N PRO A 253 8.95 -3.14 -0.87
CA PRO A 253 8.68 -2.66 -2.24
C PRO A 253 9.84 -1.85 -2.83
N SER A 254 10.56 -1.10 -1.99
CA SER A 254 11.75 -0.32 -2.37
C SER A 254 12.89 -1.18 -2.94
N VAL A 255 12.91 -2.50 -2.70
CA VAL A 255 13.95 -3.44 -3.18
C VAL A 255 13.43 -4.57 -4.06
N GLN A 256 12.15 -4.53 -4.49
CA GLN A 256 11.55 -5.63 -5.27
C GLN A 256 12.29 -5.89 -6.59
N THR A 257 12.68 -4.83 -7.31
CA THR A 257 13.54 -4.86 -8.51
C THR A 257 14.80 -5.68 -8.29
N TYR A 258 15.60 -5.31 -7.28
CA TYR A 258 16.86 -5.96 -6.93
C TYR A 258 16.68 -7.41 -6.48
N SER A 259 15.58 -7.74 -5.78
CA SER A 259 15.30 -9.12 -5.35
C SER A 259 14.89 -10.07 -6.47
N CYS A 260 14.16 -9.57 -7.49
CA CYS A 260 13.48 -10.42 -8.47
C CYS A 260 14.17 -10.43 -9.84
N MET A 261 14.64 -9.27 -10.34
CA MET A 261 15.12 -9.18 -11.73
C MET A 261 16.42 -9.98 -12.01
N PRO A 262 17.31 -10.30 -11.04
CA PRO A 262 18.41 -11.26 -11.27
C PRO A 262 17.96 -12.69 -11.60
N TYR A 263 16.69 -13.04 -11.34
CA TYR A 263 16.03 -14.28 -11.79
C TYR A 263 15.30 -14.11 -13.13
N GLY A 264 15.38 -12.94 -13.76
CA GLY A 264 14.77 -12.63 -15.05
C GLY A 264 13.44 -11.87 -14.95
N ASN A 265 13.09 -11.18 -16.04
CA ASN A 265 11.92 -10.29 -16.11
C ASN A 265 10.60 -11.03 -15.82
N LEU A 266 10.46 -12.29 -16.23
CA LEU A 266 9.27 -13.10 -15.97
C LEU A 266 9.05 -13.30 -14.46
N ALA A 267 10.10 -13.64 -13.69
CA ALA A 267 10.02 -13.78 -12.25
C ALA A 267 9.66 -12.45 -11.57
N TYR A 268 10.16 -11.31 -12.06
CA TYR A 268 9.79 -9.99 -11.54
C TYR A 268 8.34 -9.60 -11.86
N HIS A 269 7.89 -9.75 -13.11
CA HIS A 269 6.49 -9.50 -13.48
C HIS A 269 5.51 -10.39 -12.70
N LEU A 270 5.79 -11.69 -12.57
CA LEU A 270 4.97 -12.61 -11.78
C LEU A 270 4.97 -12.25 -10.30
N SER A 271 6.13 -11.91 -9.72
CA SER A 271 6.24 -11.46 -8.32
C SER A 271 5.38 -10.22 -8.06
N ALA A 272 5.49 -9.19 -8.89
CA ALA A 272 4.71 -7.95 -8.76
C ALA A 272 3.20 -8.22 -8.89
N ALA A 273 2.78 -8.91 -9.95
CA ALA A 273 1.38 -9.20 -10.23
C ALA A 273 0.71 -10.07 -9.16
N LEU A 274 1.33 -11.21 -8.82
CA LEU A 274 0.75 -12.16 -7.88
C LEU A 274 0.78 -11.60 -6.44
N SER A 275 1.73 -10.74 -6.09
CA SER A 275 1.71 -9.99 -4.82
C SER A 275 0.55 -9.00 -4.78
N SER A 276 0.35 -8.22 -5.85
CA SER A 276 -0.80 -7.31 -5.97
C SER A 276 -2.16 -8.03 -5.94
N MET A 277 -2.23 -9.29 -6.38
CA MET A 277 -3.40 -10.16 -6.22
C MET A 277 -3.51 -10.80 -4.82
N ALA A 278 -2.39 -11.11 -4.16
CA ALA A 278 -2.38 -11.70 -2.82
C ALA A 278 -3.00 -10.78 -1.77
N ASN A 279 -2.89 -9.47 -1.93
CA ASN A 279 -3.51 -8.45 -1.06
C ASN A 279 -5.05 -8.58 -0.99
N PRO A 280 -5.83 -8.39 -2.09
CA PRO A 280 -7.29 -8.55 -2.05
C PRO A 280 -7.72 -9.99 -1.71
N VAL A 281 -6.97 -11.02 -2.11
CA VAL A 281 -7.25 -12.42 -1.71
C VAL A 281 -7.12 -12.59 -0.19
N ALA A 282 -6.07 -12.06 0.45
CA ALA A 282 -5.90 -12.07 1.89
C ALA A 282 -7.00 -11.27 2.62
N CYS A 283 -7.45 -10.14 2.06
CA CYS A 283 -8.61 -9.39 2.57
C CYS A 283 -9.92 -10.21 2.52
N ILE A 284 -10.16 -10.98 1.46
CA ILE A 284 -11.32 -11.86 1.34
C ILE A 284 -11.23 -13.03 2.34
N ILE A 285 -10.07 -13.67 2.46
CA ILE A 285 -9.83 -14.73 3.45
C ILE A 285 -10.02 -14.19 4.88
N ALA A 286 -9.55 -12.98 5.17
CA ALA A 286 -9.74 -12.31 6.46
C ALA A 286 -11.22 -11.97 6.75
N MET A 287 -12.04 -11.71 5.72
CA MET A 287 -13.47 -11.47 5.86
C MET A 287 -14.25 -12.75 6.21
N PHE A 288 -13.94 -13.88 5.56
CA PHE A 288 -14.62 -15.15 5.81
C PHE A 288 -14.07 -15.92 7.03
N PHE A 289 -12.79 -15.79 7.33
CA PHE A 289 -12.10 -16.51 8.41
C PHE A 289 -11.38 -15.54 9.37
N PRO A 290 -12.11 -14.75 10.17
CA PRO A 290 -11.54 -13.74 11.05
C PRO A 290 -10.93 -14.34 12.35
N TYR A 291 -9.70 -14.88 12.27
CA TYR A 291 -9.05 -15.59 13.38
C TYR A 291 -8.28 -14.65 14.33
N ARG A 292 -8.94 -14.24 15.41
CA ARG A 292 -8.52 -13.16 16.32
C ARG A 292 -7.52 -13.56 17.43
N SER A 293 -6.75 -14.64 17.24
CA SER A 293 -5.75 -15.07 18.24
C SER A 293 -4.45 -14.26 18.09
N LEU A 294 -4.06 -13.51 19.11
CA LEU A 294 -2.83 -12.70 19.09
C LEU A 294 -1.57 -13.56 18.92
N VAL A 295 -1.57 -14.79 19.42
CA VAL A 295 -0.46 -15.75 19.22
C VAL A 295 -0.39 -16.18 17.76
N PHE A 296 -1.54 -16.48 17.14
CA PHE A 296 -1.59 -16.82 15.70
C PHE A 296 -1.13 -15.65 14.83
N LEU A 297 -1.60 -14.43 15.11
CA LEU A 297 -1.20 -13.23 14.37
C LEU A 297 0.29 -12.89 14.57
N GLY A 298 0.84 -13.15 15.75
CA GLY A 298 2.28 -13.07 16.01
C GLY A 298 3.09 -14.08 15.20
N VAL A 299 2.71 -15.36 15.25
CA VAL A 299 3.38 -16.43 14.48
C VAL A 299 3.27 -16.20 12.97
N LEU A 300 2.09 -15.82 12.47
CA LEU A 300 1.88 -15.51 11.06
C LEU A 300 2.65 -14.25 10.62
N GLY A 301 2.74 -13.24 11.49
CA GLY A 301 3.57 -12.06 11.28
C GLY A 301 5.07 -12.38 11.23
N LEU A 302 5.55 -13.29 12.08
CA LEU A 302 6.93 -13.78 12.06
C LEU A 302 7.22 -14.62 10.81
N LEU A 303 6.30 -15.52 10.40
CA LEU A 303 6.44 -16.29 9.16
C LEU A 303 6.46 -15.38 7.92
N GLY A 304 5.54 -14.41 7.84
CA GLY A 304 5.55 -13.38 6.79
C GLY A 304 6.84 -12.56 6.79
N THR A 305 7.33 -12.18 7.97
CA THR A 305 8.63 -11.52 8.12
C THR A 305 9.80 -12.40 7.67
N GLY A 306 9.72 -13.72 7.85
CA GLY A 306 10.68 -14.69 7.32
C GLY A 306 10.81 -14.65 5.81
N PHE A 307 9.68 -14.71 5.09
CA PHE A 307 9.65 -14.53 3.62
C PHE A 307 10.19 -13.15 3.21
N GLY A 308 9.84 -12.10 3.95
CA GLY A 308 10.39 -10.75 3.75
C GLY A 308 11.90 -10.69 3.93
N SER A 309 12.45 -11.35 4.95
CA SER A 309 13.90 -11.38 5.19
C SER A 309 14.66 -12.16 4.12
N TYR A 310 14.08 -13.23 3.56
CA TYR A 310 14.61 -13.91 2.38
C TYR A 310 14.62 -12.99 1.14
N ASN A 311 13.50 -12.30 0.86
CA ASN A 311 13.41 -11.36 -0.27
C ASN A 311 14.46 -10.23 -0.16
N MET A 312 14.64 -9.68 1.05
CA MET A 312 15.66 -8.67 1.36
C MET A 312 17.08 -9.23 1.22
N ALA A 313 17.33 -10.47 1.63
CA ALA A 313 18.62 -11.14 1.44
C ALA A 313 18.94 -11.36 -0.05
N MET A 314 17.96 -11.73 -0.88
CA MET A 314 18.18 -11.88 -2.32
C MET A 314 18.46 -10.52 -2.99
N ALA A 315 17.82 -9.44 -2.54
CA ALA A 315 18.18 -8.08 -2.97
C ALA A 315 19.62 -7.71 -2.56
N ALA A 316 20.02 -8.00 -1.31
CA ALA A 316 21.36 -7.68 -0.80
C ALA A 316 22.49 -8.53 -1.43
N LEU A 317 22.17 -9.72 -1.96
CA LEU A 317 23.09 -10.56 -2.72
C LEU A 317 23.10 -10.25 -4.23
N SER A 318 22.19 -9.40 -4.73
CA SER A 318 22.21 -8.93 -6.12
C SER A 318 23.52 -8.20 -6.41
N PRO A 319 24.25 -8.52 -7.50
CA PRO A 319 23.76 -9.13 -8.75
C PRO A 319 23.63 -10.67 -8.79
N CYS A 320 24.11 -11.39 -7.77
CA CYS A 320 24.19 -12.87 -7.79
C CYS A 320 23.52 -13.52 -6.56
N PRO A 321 22.18 -13.55 -6.48
CA PRO A 321 21.44 -14.21 -5.41
C PRO A 321 21.46 -15.74 -5.53
N LEU A 322 21.02 -16.43 -4.48
CA LEU A 322 21.04 -17.89 -4.41
C LEU A 322 20.07 -18.53 -5.43
N LEU A 323 20.49 -19.63 -6.06
CA LEU A 323 19.74 -20.36 -7.11
C LEU A 323 19.44 -19.52 -8.37
N GLN A 324 20.26 -18.50 -8.67
CA GLN A 324 20.26 -17.83 -9.97
C GLN A 324 20.41 -18.85 -11.12
N HIS A 325 19.71 -18.60 -12.24
CA HIS A 325 19.61 -19.51 -13.40
C HIS A 325 18.96 -20.88 -13.15
N SER A 326 18.28 -21.07 -12.01
CA SER A 326 17.42 -22.24 -11.78
C SER A 326 15.95 -21.84 -11.75
N ALA A 327 15.11 -22.58 -12.48
CA ALA A 327 13.66 -22.46 -12.41
C ALA A 327 13.10 -22.69 -10.97
N ALA A 328 13.85 -23.41 -10.11
CA ALA A 328 13.53 -23.50 -8.69
C ALA A 328 13.75 -22.16 -7.96
N GLY A 329 14.79 -21.41 -8.30
CA GLY A 329 15.03 -20.06 -7.78
C GLY A 329 13.93 -19.09 -8.19
N GLU A 330 13.56 -19.08 -9.47
CA GLU A 330 12.44 -18.31 -10.02
C GLU A 330 11.12 -18.60 -9.27
N ALA A 331 10.80 -19.88 -9.08
CA ALA A 331 9.59 -20.29 -8.36
C ALA A 331 9.62 -19.89 -6.88
N ILE A 332 10.78 -20.02 -6.21
CA ILE A 332 10.94 -19.68 -4.78
C ILE A 332 10.83 -18.18 -4.55
N ILE A 333 11.46 -17.33 -5.37
CA ILE A 333 11.37 -15.87 -5.17
C ILE A 333 9.94 -15.36 -5.41
N VAL A 334 9.26 -15.83 -6.46
CA VAL A 334 7.85 -15.49 -6.72
C VAL A 334 6.95 -15.96 -5.57
N LEU A 335 7.09 -17.22 -5.13
CA LEU A 335 6.28 -17.76 -4.03
C LEU A 335 6.54 -17.01 -2.71
N SER A 336 7.79 -16.68 -2.39
CA SER A 336 8.15 -15.92 -1.20
C SER A 336 7.52 -14.53 -1.19
N TRP A 337 7.52 -13.82 -2.32
CA TRP A 337 6.84 -12.52 -2.46
C TRP A 337 5.31 -12.61 -2.28
N VAL A 338 4.68 -13.64 -2.82
CA VAL A 338 3.25 -13.91 -2.65
C VAL A 338 2.91 -14.24 -1.20
N LEU A 339 3.70 -15.11 -0.55
CA LEU A 339 3.48 -15.53 0.84
C LEU A 339 3.76 -14.38 1.84
N PHE A 340 4.83 -13.60 1.63
CA PHE A 340 5.10 -12.35 2.35
C PHE A 340 3.87 -11.42 2.30
N THR A 341 3.39 -11.11 1.08
CA THR A 341 2.31 -10.14 0.89
C THR A 341 0.98 -10.64 1.46
N GLY A 342 0.62 -11.90 1.22
CA GLY A 342 -0.64 -12.48 1.69
C GLY A 342 -0.69 -12.64 3.21
N SER A 343 0.36 -13.16 3.84
CA SER A 343 0.41 -13.37 5.29
C SER A 343 0.40 -12.05 6.07
N LEU A 344 1.23 -11.08 5.66
CA LEU A 344 1.28 -9.78 6.32
C LEU A 344 0.02 -8.94 6.06
N THR A 345 -0.61 -9.04 4.88
CA THR A 345 -1.92 -8.42 4.64
C THR A 345 -3.00 -9.02 5.55
N TYR A 346 -3.05 -10.34 5.73
CA TYR A 346 -4.01 -10.97 6.65
C TYR A 346 -3.82 -10.45 8.08
N VAL A 347 -2.56 -10.36 8.57
CA VAL A 347 -2.25 -9.81 9.90
C VAL A 347 -2.69 -8.35 10.00
N LYS A 348 -2.41 -7.51 9.00
CA LYS A 348 -2.83 -6.10 8.92
C LYS A 348 -4.35 -5.95 9.04
N VAL A 349 -5.12 -6.74 8.29
CA VAL A 349 -6.59 -6.70 8.34
C VAL A 349 -7.11 -7.18 9.70
N MET A 350 -6.61 -8.31 10.22
CA MET A 350 -7.06 -8.84 11.52
C MET A 350 -6.73 -7.93 12.70
N VAL A 351 -5.56 -7.28 12.69
CA VAL A 351 -5.21 -6.27 13.70
C VAL A 351 -6.13 -5.06 13.61
N GLY A 352 -6.46 -4.58 12.40
CA GLY A 352 -7.46 -3.54 12.20
C GLY A 352 -8.84 -3.90 12.75
N VAL A 353 -9.30 -5.14 12.53
CA VAL A 353 -10.54 -5.68 13.09
C VAL A 353 -10.50 -5.72 14.62
N ILE A 354 -9.39 -6.17 15.22
CA ILE A 354 -9.23 -6.21 16.68
C ILE A 354 -9.26 -4.81 17.30
N LEU A 355 -8.61 -3.82 16.70
CA LEU A 355 -8.60 -2.44 17.23
C LEU A 355 -9.96 -1.73 17.03
N ARG A 356 -10.64 -1.96 15.90
CA ARG A 356 -12.00 -1.47 15.64
C ARG A 356 -13.00 -1.94 16.71
N ASP A 357 -12.92 -3.20 17.10
CA ASP A 357 -13.80 -3.81 18.11
C ASP A 357 -13.47 -3.38 19.55
N ARG A 358 -12.43 -2.54 19.76
CA ARG A 358 -12.01 -2.04 21.09
C ARG A 358 -12.47 -0.61 21.35
N SER A 359 -12.27 0.31 20.41
CA SER A 359 -12.90 1.65 20.41
C SER A 359 -12.64 2.39 19.11
N HIS A 360 -13.49 3.39 18.81
CA HIS A 360 -13.25 4.32 17.69
C HIS A 360 -11.87 5.00 17.79
N SER A 361 -11.46 5.43 19.00
CA SER A 361 -10.16 6.03 19.24
C SER A 361 -8.99 5.07 18.96
N ALA A 362 -9.13 3.78 19.29
CA ALA A 362 -8.12 2.77 18.97
C ALA A 362 -7.98 2.53 17.46
N LEU A 363 -9.09 2.63 16.70
CA LEU A 363 -9.05 2.57 15.24
C LEU A 363 -8.37 3.81 14.63
N VAL A 364 -8.60 5.01 15.17
CA VAL A 364 -7.89 6.23 14.73
C VAL A 364 -6.38 6.10 14.97
N TRP A 365 -5.96 5.63 16.15
CA TRP A 365 -4.55 5.36 16.44
C TRP A 365 -3.96 4.22 15.59
N CYS A 366 -4.76 3.23 15.18
CA CYS A 366 -4.35 2.22 14.19
C CYS A 366 -3.97 2.87 12.85
N GLY A 367 -4.80 3.81 12.38
CA GLY A 367 -4.51 4.59 11.16
C GLY A 367 -3.21 5.38 11.27
N VAL A 368 -3.01 6.10 12.39
CA VAL A 368 -1.76 6.84 12.65
C VAL A 368 -0.55 5.89 12.65
N ALA A 369 -0.61 4.78 13.39
CA ALA A 369 0.46 3.79 13.49
C ALA A 369 0.79 3.13 12.13
N GLN A 370 -0.22 2.88 11.29
CA GLN A 370 -0.03 2.37 9.93
C GLN A 370 0.75 3.36 9.05
N GLN A 371 0.37 4.64 9.03
CA GLN A 371 1.07 5.63 8.20
C GLN A 371 2.49 5.86 8.74
N MET A 372 2.67 5.94 10.07
CA MET A 372 3.98 6.06 10.71
C MET A 372 4.91 4.90 10.36
N GLY A 373 4.47 3.65 10.53
CA GLY A 373 5.30 2.48 10.19
C GLY A 373 5.72 2.47 8.74
N SER A 374 4.77 2.72 7.83
CA SER A 374 5.04 2.81 6.40
C SER A 374 6.08 3.89 6.05
N LEU A 375 5.94 5.09 6.63
CA LEU A 375 6.86 6.22 6.42
C LEU A 375 8.25 5.93 7.00
N VAL A 376 8.33 5.31 8.18
CA VAL A 376 9.61 4.85 8.75
C VAL A 376 10.28 3.85 7.80
N GLY A 377 9.52 2.93 7.21
CA GLY A 377 10.02 1.99 6.21
C GLY A 377 10.61 2.66 4.97
N SER A 378 9.88 3.61 4.35
CA SER A 378 10.35 4.28 3.12
C SER A 378 11.49 5.26 3.39
N VAL A 379 11.43 6.04 4.47
CA VAL A 379 12.51 6.98 4.88
C VAL A 379 13.78 6.23 5.32
N THR A 380 13.66 4.99 5.80
CA THR A 380 14.83 4.13 6.05
C THR A 380 15.43 3.62 4.74
N MET A 381 14.62 3.04 3.83
CA MET A 381 15.18 2.42 2.61
C MET A 381 15.70 3.41 1.58
N PHE A 382 15.09 4.59 1.43
CA PHE A 382 15.48 5.58 0.43
C PHE A 382 16.99 5.94 0.46
N PRO A 383 17.61 6.30 1.61
CA PRO A 383 19.04 6.50 1.66
C PRO A 383 19.84 5.20 1.49
N LEU A 384 19.35 4.05 1.97
CA LEU A 384 20.04 2.76 1.79
C LEU A 384 20.15 2.34 0.32
N VAL A 385 19.13 2.62 -0.50
CA VAL A 385 19.14 2.39 -1.94
C VAL A 385 19.90 3.50 -2.65
N ASN A 386 19.49 4.76 -2.54
CA ASN A 386 19.91 5.81 -3.49
C ASN A 386 21.18 6.57 -3.05
N VAL A 387 21.42 6.70 -1.74
CA VAL A 387 22.56 7.47 -1.20
C VAL A 387 23.75 6.57 -0.88
N TYR A 388 23.49 5.42 -0.26
CA TYR A 388 24.52 4.43 0.10
C TYR A 388 24.74 3.34 -0.95
N GLN A 389 23.85 3.21 -1.95
CA GLN A 389 24.00 2.29 -3.09
C GLN A 389 24.31 0.84 -2.66
N LEU A 390 23.65 0.40 -1.56
CA LEU A 390 23.90 -0.92 -0.97
C LEU A 390 23.38 -2.08 -1.83
N PHE A 391 22.40 -1.81 -2.69
CA PHE A 391 21.77 -2.78 -3.57
C PHE A 391 22.25 -2.56 -5.00
N LYS A 392 22.86 -3.58 -5.62
CA LYS A 392 23.36 -3.50 -7.00
C LYS A 392 22.40 -4.19 -7.95
N SER A 393 22.13 -3.58 -9.10
CA SER A 393 21.33 -4.18 -10.17
C SER A 393 21.99 -5.43 -10.75
N GLY A 394 21.20 -6.47 -11.03
CA GLY A 394 21.64 -7.63 -11.81
C GLY A 394 21.46 -7.38 -13.31
N ASP A 395 22.54 -7.42 -14.08
CA ASP A 395 22.49 -7.33 -15.55
C ASP A 395 21.81 -8.58 -16.15
N PHE A 396 20.72 -8.40 -16.90
CA PHE A 396 19.92 -9.49 -17.50
C PHE A 396 20.73 -10.48 -18.39
N CYS A 397 21.85 -10.05 -18.98
CA CYS A 397 22.70 -10.89 -19.85
C CYS A 397 24.14 -11.10 -19.37
N ASN A 398 24.55 -10.58 -18.20
CA ASN A 398 25.95 -10.56 -17.77
C ASN A 398 26.10 -11.33 -16.46
N THR A 399 26.31 -12.64 -16.58
CA THR A 399 26.44 -13.60 -15.46
C THR A 399 27.74 -13.47 -14.65
N LYS A 400 28.44 -12.34 -14.78
CA LYS A 400 29.70 -12.07 -14.09
C LYS A 400 29.44 -11.44 -12.72
N CYS A 401 29.27 -12.30 -11.72
CA CYS A 401 29.45 -11.90 -10.33
C CYS A 401 30.84 -11.26 -10.15
N PRO A 402 30.98 -10.14 -9.43
CA PRO A 402 32.27 -9.74 -8.91
C PRO A 402 32.78 -10.84 -7.95
N LEU A 403 34.06 -11.20 -8.10
CA LEU A 403 34.79 -12.12 -7.21
C LEU A 403 35.23 -11.40 -5.92
#